data_AF-A0A4R2K176-F1
#
_entry.id   AF-A0A4R2K176-F1
#
_cell.length_a   1.000
_cell.length_b   1.000
_cell.length_c   1.000
_cell.angle_alpha   90.00
_cell.angle_beta   90.00
_cell.angle_gamma   90.00
#
_symmetry.space_group_name_H-M   'P 1'
#
loop_
_entity.id
_entity.type
_entity.pdbx_description
1 polymer ?
#
loop_
_entity_poly.entity_id
_entity_poly.type
_entity_poly.pdbx_seq_one_letter_code
_entity_poly.pdbx_strand_id
1 'polypeptide(L)'
;MFLDIKLESGKEEKVRFIGVNTPESTTKVEPYGQEAAAYTKSKLLGKDVGLQLNVQERDKYGRLLAYVWLSPPTKESNEEIRTKMFNAVLLLEGYAQVMIVPPNVKYAEYLRKYQQEAREKNAGLWGLDVKEEKSASSNATLFSYIGNKNSKKFHLPDCQWAKKIAPGNRVYFKLRDEAIKAGYEPCKVGKP
;
A
#
# COMPACT_ATOMS: atom_id res chain seq x y z
N MET A 1 -5.61 11.19 4.31
CA MET A 1 -6.38 12.27 3.68
C MET A 1 -7.32 12.99 4.65
N PHE A 2 -7.24 14.31 4.73
CA PHE A 2 -8.24 15.16 5.38
C PHE A 2 -8.48 16.44 4.59
N LEU A 3 -9.61 17.11 4.81
CA LEU A 3 -9.91 18.42 4.24
C LEU A 3 -10.40 19.36 5.34
N ASP A 4 -10.03 20.62 5.21
CA ASP A 4 -10.64 21.70 5.97
C ASP A 4 -11.88 22.17 5.19
N ILE A 5 -13.01 22.27 5.89
CA ILE A 5 -14.28 22.67 5.33
C ILE A 5 -14.89 23.78 6.17
N LYS A 6 -15.78 24.55 5.56
CA LYS A 6 -16.66 25.49 6.27
C LYS A 6 -18.08 24.97 6.17
N LEU A 7 -18.70 24.68 7.32
CA LEU A 7 -20.10 24.28 7.39
C LEU A 7 -21.01 25.49 7.14
N GLU A 8 -22.27 25.23 6.80
CA GLU A 8 -23.31 26.27 6.62
C GLU A 8 -23.47 27.16 7.86
N SER A 9 -23.23 26.60 9.05
CA SER A 9 -23.21 27.34 10.32
C SER A 9 -22.06 28.35 10.45
N GLY A 10 -21.13 28.37 9.48
CA GLY A 10 -19.91 29.17 9.50
C GLY A 10 -18.74 28.51 10.25
N LYS A 11 -18.97 27.38 10.94
CA LYS A 11 -17.94 26.64 11.67
C LYS A 11 -16.96 25.97 10.70
N GLU A 12 -15.68 26.09 10.99
CA GLU A 12 -14.64 25.33 10.30
C GLU A 12 -14.43 23.97 10.95
N GLU A 13 -14.31 22.93 10.13
CA GLU A 13 -14.11 21.55 10.56
C GLU A 13 -13.03 20.88 9.72
N LYS A 14 -12.31 19.95 10.35
CA LYS A 14 -11.37 19.09 9.65
C LYS A 14 -11.99 17.70 9.47
N VAL A 15 -12.17 17.29 8.22
CA VAL A 15 -12.83 16.03 7.86
C VAL A 15 -11.81 14.98 7.46
N ARG A 16 -11.81 13.83 8.14
CA ARG A 16 -11.10 12.61 7.76
C ARG A 16 -12.05 11.69 6.99
N PHE A 17 -11.66 11.37 5.76
CA PHE A 17 -12.48 10.54 4.89
C PHE A 17 -12.54 9.09 5.42
N ILE A 18 -13.75 8.57 5.59
CA ILE A 18 -13.96 7.19 6.03
C ILE A 18 -13.59 6.22 4.90
N GLY A 19 -12.99 5.09 5.27
CA GLY A 19 -12.83 3.95 4.36
C GLY A 19 -11.65 4.05 3.38
N VAL A 20 -10.94 5.18 3.35
CA VAL A 20 -9.86 5.43 2.39
C VAL A 20 -8.62 6.07 3.01
N ASN A 21 -7.45 5.74 2.48
CA ASN A 21 -6.18 6.37 2.82
C ASN A 21 -5.39 6.70 1.54
N THR A 22 -5.08 7.98 1.36
CA THR A 22 -4.18 8.43 0.29
C THR A 22 -2.72 8.23 0.73
N PRO A 23 -1.78 8.03 -0.20
CA PRO A 23 -0.35 8.14 0.11
C PRO A 23 -0.04 9.51 0.72
N GLU A 24 0.93 9.56 1.63
CA GLU A 24 1.32 10.81 2.28
C GLU A 24 1.99 11.78 1.28
N SER A 25 1.71 13.08 1.42
CA SER A 25 2.15 14.12 0.47
C SER A 25 2.79 15.34 1.12
N THR A 26 3.02 15.30 2.43
CA THR A 26 3.49 16.47 3.19
C THR A 26 4.80 16.18 3.91
N THR A 27 4.75 15.59 5.09
CA THR A 27 5.91 15.31 5.94
C THR A 27 6.76 14.16 5.39
N LYS A 28 6.11 13.15 4.84
CA LYS A 28 6.69 12.07 4.06
C LYS A 28 5.99 12.11 2.71
N VAL A 29 6.75 12.27 1.63
CA VAL A 29 6.20 12.18 0.28
C VAL A 29 6.30 10.73 -0.15
N GLU A 30 5.16 10.07 -0.21
CA GLU A 30 5.03 8.72 -0.72
C GLU A 30 4.70 8.76 -2.21
N PRO A 31 5.06 7.72 -2.98
CA PRO A 31 4.68 7.62 -4.38
C PRO A 31 3.19 7.86 -4.58
N TYR A 32 2.84 8.68 -5.56
CA TYR A 32 1.47 9.09 -5.88
C TYR A 32 0.77 10.03 -4.87
N GLY A 33 1.47 10.47 -3.82
CA GLY A 33 0.89 11.33 -2.79
C GLY A 33 0.54 12.74 -3.30
N GLN A 34 1.41 13.36 -4.11
CA GLN A 34 1.16 14.69 -4.67
C GLN A 34 -0.01 14.66 -5.66
N GLU A 35 -0.08 13.60 -6.47
CA GLU A 35 -1.13 13.35 -7.45
C GLU A 35 -2.48 13.17 -6.74
N ALA A 36 -2.55 12.40 -5.67
CA ALA A 36 -3.75 12.24 -4.87
C ALA A 36 -4.23 13.55 -4.22
N ALA A 37 -3.29 14.37 -3.72
CA ALA A 37 -3.60 15.68 -3.16
C ALA A 37 -4.11 16.67 -4.23
N ALA A 38 -3.43 16.73 -5.38
CA ALA A 38 -3.81 17.59 -6.50
C ALA A 38 -5.17 17.19 -7.08
N TYR A 39 -5.41 15.87 -7.25
CA TYR A 39 -6.70 15.36 -7.71
C TYR A 39 -7.82 15.78 -6.77
N THR A 40 -7.64 15.58 -5.47
CA THR A 40 -8.65 15.98 -4.48
C THR A 40 -8.92 17.48 -4.51
N LYS A 41 -7.88 18.30 -4.58
CA LYS A 41 -8.01 19.75 -4.68
C LYS A 41 -8.80 20.14 -5.94
N SER A 42 -8.49 19.54 -7.10
CA SER A 42 -9.20 19.82 -8.36
C SER A 42 -10.70 19.46 -8.31
N LYS A 43 -11.05 18.43 -7.53
CA LYS A 43 -12.42 17.93 -7.45
C LYS A 43 -13.24 18.68 -6.42
N LEU A 44 -12.65 19.10 -5.30
CA LEU A 44 -13.39 19.59 -4.14
C LEU A 44 -13.14 21.06 -3.76
N LEU A 45 -12.02 21.67 -4.14
CA LEU A 45 -11.73 23.04 -3.71
C LEU A 45 -12.77 24.02 -4.27
N GLY A 46 -13.34 24.82 -3.37
CA GLY A 46 -14.33 25.85 -3.72
C GLY A 46 -15.69 25.28 -4.16
N LYS A 47 -15.97 24.01 -3.87
CA LYS A 47 -17.24 23.36 -4.21
C LYS A 47 -17.98 22.90 -2.96
N ASP A 48 -19.29 22.92 -3.04
CA ASP A 48 -20.16 22.34 -2.02
C ASP A 48 -20.18 20.82 -2.14
N VAL A 49 -20.16 20.15 -0.99
CA VAL A 49 -20.21 18.70 -0.88
C VAL A 49 -21.13 18.28 0.26
N GLY A 50 -21.75 17.12 0.12
CA GLY A 50 -22.45 16.46 1.21
C GLY A 50 -21.49 15.71 2.11
N LEU A 51 -21.69 15.79 3.43
CA LEU A 51 -20.98 14.98 4.41
C LEU A 51 -21.97 13.99 5.02
N GLN A 52 -21.71 12.71 4.85
CA GLN A 52 -22.48 11.66 5.51
C GLN A 52 -21.64 11.07 6.64
N LEU A 53 -22.09 11.33 7.88
CA LEU A 53 -21.52 10.73 9.08
C LEU A 53 -21.93 9.26 9.21
N ASN A 54 -21.36 8.58 10.20
CA ASN A 54 -21.69 7.20 10.53
C ASN A 54 -21.63 7.02 12.06
N VAL A 55 -21.75 5.78 12.55
CA VAL A 55 -21.81 5.42 13.98
C VAL A 55 -20.81 6.21 14.85
N GLN A 56 -19.56 6.32 14.41
CA GLN A 56 -18.58 7.17 15.06
C GLN A 56 -18.34 8.43 14.23
N GLU A 57 -18.74 9.59 14.76
CA GLU A 57 -18.64 10.87 14.05
C GLU A 57 -17.24 11.48 14.11
N ARG A 58 -16.44 11.18 15.14
CA ARG A 58 -15.11 11.76 15.31
C ARG A 58 -14.07 10.74 15.70
N ASP A 59 -12.86 10.95 15.20
CA ASP A 59 -11.69 10.19 15.66
C ASP A 59 -11.10 10.77 16.94
N LYS A 60 -10.09 10.08 17.48
CA LYS A 60 -9.38 10.48 18.71
C LYS A 60 -8.65 11.83 18.61
N TYR A 61 -8.46 12.37 17.40
CA TYR A 61 -7.85 13.68 17.16
C TYR A 61 -8.91 14.77 16.97
N GLY A 62 -10.19 14.45 17.17
CA GLY A 62 -11.30 15.39 17.04
C GLY A 62 -11.74 15.68 15.60
N ARG A 63 -11.17 15.00 14.60
CA ARG A 63 -11.55 15.21 13.19
C ARG A 63 -12.90 14.56 12.92
N LEU A 64 -13.74 15.24 12.14
CA LEU A 64 -15.02 14.71 11.69
C LEU A 64 -14.79 13.56 10.72
N LEU A 65 -15.48 12.44 10.89
CA LEU A 65 -15.42 11.26 10.04
C LEU A 65 -16.61 11.26 9.09
N ALA A 66 -16.35 11.34 7.79
CA ALA A 66 -17.44 11.37 6.81
C ALA A 66 -17.12 10.59 5.53
N TYR A 67 -18.19 10.13 4.89
CA TYR A 67 -18.22 9.88 3.45
C TYR A 67 -18.58 11.20 2.75
N VAL A 68 -17.80 11.57 1.74
CA VAL A 68 -17.97 12.83 1.01
C VAL A 68 -18.72 12.57 -0.28
N TRP A 69 -19.83 13.27 -0.46
CA TRP A 69 -20.71 13.15 -1.62
C TRP A 69 -20.63 14.40 -2.50
N LEU A 70 -20.30 14.22 -3.78
CA LEU A 70 -20.27 15.27 -4.81
C LEU A 70 -21.67 15.75 -5.18
N SER A 71 -22.67 14.90 -4.98
CA SER A 71 -24.09 15.24 -5.06
C SER A 71 -24.88 14.29 -4.14
N PRO A 72 -26.04 14.70 -3.63
CA PRO A 72 -26.85 13.84 -2.77
C PRO A 72 -27.22 12.52 -3.45
N PRO A 73 -27.01 11.36 -2.79
CA PRO A 73 -27.52 10.09 -3.28
C PRO A 73 -29.03 10.03 -3.09
N THR A 74 -29.73 9.37 -4.02
CA THR A 74 -31.17 9.10 -3.89
C THR A 74 -31.43 7.79 -3.16
N LYS A 75 -30.65 6.75 -3.47
CA LYS A 75 -30.82 5.39 -2.92
C LYS A 75 -29.52 4.70 -2.52
N GLU A 76 -28.39 5.40 -2.62
CA GLU A 76 -27.06 4.87 -2.31
C GLU A 76 -26.77 3.56 -3.08
N SER A 77 -27.23 3.47 -4.33
CA SER A 77 -26.95 2.30 -5.17
C SER A 77 -25.45 2.19 -5.48
N ASN A 78 -25.01 1.02 -5.93
CA ASN A 78 -23.65 0.86 -6.43
C ASN A 78 -23.30 1.94 -7.45
N GLU A 79 -24.19 2.28 -8.38
CA GLU A 79 -23.93 3.32 -9.38
C GLU A 79 -23.72 4.71 -8.76
N GLU A 80 -24.59 5.08 -7.80
CA GLU A 80 -24.47 6.37 -7.13
C GLU A 80 -23.23 6.45 -6.23
N ILE A 81 -22.93 5.39 -5.47
CA ILE A 81 -21.73 5.37 -4.62
C ILE A 81 -20.49 5.61 -5.50
N ARG A 82 -20.36 4.90 -6.62
CA ARG A 82 -19.17 4.96 -7.49
C ARG A 82 -18.95 6.32 -8.11
N THR A 83 -20.03 6.97 -8.52
CA THR A 83 -19.96 8.20 -9.32
C THR A 83 -20.11 9.46 -8.47
N LYS A 84 -20.87 9.38 -7.37
CA LYS A 84 -21.19 10.53 -6.52
C LYS A 84 -20.43 10.52 -5.19
N MET A 85 -19.99 9.39 -4.65
CA MET A 85 -19.19 9.37 -3.42
C MET A 85 -17.71 9.55 -3.75
N PHE A 86 -17.13 10.66 -3.35
CA PHE A 86 -15.74 10.98 -3.67
C PHE A 86 -14.75 9.99 -3.04
N ASN A 87 -15.07 9.42 -1.87
CA ASN A 87 -14.27 8.32 -1.27
C ASN A 87 -14.16 7.12 -2.23
N ALA A 88 -15.26 6.74 -2.89
CA ALA A 88 -15.27 5.65 -3.86
C ALA A 88 -14.50 6.03 -5.14
N VAL A 89 -14.66 7.26 -5.62
CA VAL A 89 -13.93 7.79 -6.78
C VAL A 89 -12.42 7.72 -6.55
N LEU A 90 -11.94 8.10 -5.37
CA LEU A 90 -10.50 7.99 -5.03
C LEU A 90 -9.98 6.55 -5.14
N LEU A 91 -10.79 5.54 -4.80
CA LEU A 91 -10.39 4.14 -4.92
C LEU A 91 -10.40 3.69 -6.38
N LEU A 92 -11.49 3.97 -7.12
CA LEU A 92 -11.64 3.57 -8.52
C LEU A 92 -10.55 4.13 -9.43
N GLU A 93 -10.16 5.37 -9.18
CA GLU A 93 -9.13 6.08 -9.95
C GLU A 93 -7.71 5.80 -9.43
N GLY A 94 -7.56 5.03 -8.35
CA GLY A 94 -6.26 4.64 -7.81
C GLY A 94 -5.50 5.76 -7.08
N TYR A 95 -6.20 6.75 -6.50
CA TYR A 95 -5.58 7.80 -5.67
C TYR A 95 -5.54 7.45 -4.18
N ALA A 96 -6.25 6.41 -3.76
CA ALA A 96 -6.28 5.95 -2.38
C ALA A 96 -6.33 4.43 -2.28
N GLN A 97 -5.99 3.94 -1.10
CA GLN A 97 -6.15 2.55 -0.67
C GLN A 97 -7.28 2.44 0.33
N VAL A 98 -7.93 1.29 0.38
CA VAL A 98 -9.01 1.01 1.34
C VAL A 98 -8.46 0.96 2.77
N MET A 99 -9.12 1.62 3.71
CA MET A 99 -8.80 1.62 5.14
C MET A 99 -10.09 1.58 5.94
N ILE A 100 -10.51 0.38 6.34
CA ILE A 100 -11.74 0.16 7.10
C ILE A 100 -11.44 0.20 8.60
N VAL A 101 -12.10 1.10 9.32
CA VAL A 101 -11.96 1.26 10.77
C VAL A 101 -13.34 1.14 11.42
N PRO A 102 -13.62 0.07 12.20
CA PRO A 102 -14.87 -0.04 12.95
C PRO A 102 -15.06 1.11 13.95
N PRO A 103 -16.31 1.52 14.24
CA PRO A 103 -17.58 0.95 13.76
C PRO A 103 -18.01 1.46 12.38
N ASN A 104 -17.21 2.29 11.71
CA ASN A 104 -17.61 2.97 10.48
C ASN A 104 -17.43 2.10 9.23
N VAL A 105 -18.31 1.09 9.06
CA VAL A 105 -18.16 0.04 8.04
C VAL A 105 -19.26 0.00 6.97
N LYS A 106 -20.19 0.98 6.96
CA LYS A 106 -21.41 0.99 6.11
C LYS A 106 -21.15 0.60 4.63
N TYR A 107 -20.09 1.11 4.01
CA TYR A 107 -19.77 0.86 2.60
C TYR A 107 -18.54 -0.04 2.39
N ALA A 108 -18.08 -0.77 3.41
CA ALA A 108 -16.82 -1.49 3.36
C ALA A 108 -16.71 -2.47 2.17
N GLU A 109 -17.78 -3.22 1.88
CA GLU A 109 -17.83 -4.16 0.76
C GLU A 109 -17.67 -3.46 -0.60
N TYR A 110 -18.38 -2.35 -0.81
CA TYR A 110 -18.26 -1.54 -2.02
C TYR A 110 -16.84 -1.00 -2.20
N LEU A 111 -16.27 -0.42 -1.15
CA LEU A 111 -14.93 0.18 -1.20
C LEU A 111 -13.84 -0.86 -1.50
N ARG A 112 -13.92 -2.07 -0.90
CA ARG A 112 -13.01 -3.17 -1.22
C ARG A 112 -13.10 -3.56 -2.69
N LYS A 113 -14.32 -3.71 -3.22
CA LYS A 113 -14.56 -4.01 -4.63
C LYS A 113 -13.96 -2.95 -5.55
N TYR A 114 -14.12 -1.67 -5.23
CA TYR A 114 -13.62 -0.57 -6.07
C TYR A 114 -12.11 -0.52 -6.13
N GLN A 115 -11.43 -0.77 -5.01
CA GLN A 115 -9.97 -0.91 -5.02
C GLN A 115 -9.53 -2.09 -5.89
N GLN A 116 -10.22 -3.23 -5.79
CA GLN A 116 -9.89 -4.40 -6.60
C GLN A 116 -10.00 -4.08 -8.11
N GLU A 117 -11.08 -3.42 -8.53
CA GLU A 117 -11.23 -2.99 -9.92
C GLU A 117 -10.13 -2.00 -10.36
N ALA A 118 -9.71 -1.08 -9.49
CA ALA A 118 -8.62 -0.16 -9.78
C ALA A 118 -7.28 -0.89 -9.95
N ARG A 119 -7.02 -1.93 -9.16
CA ARG A 119 -5.85 -2.81 -9.30
C ARG A 119 -5.86 -3.56 -10.63
N GLU A 120 -6.99 -4.18 -10.98
CA GLU A 120 -7.15 -4.93 -12.23
C GLU A 120 -6.94 -4.05 -13.47
N LYS A 121 -7.23 -2.75 -13.36
CA LYS A 121 -7.03 -1.75 -14.42
C LYS A 121 -5.68 -1.04 -14.36
N ASN A 122 -4.81 -1.35 -13.40
CA ASN A 122 -3.57 -0.61 -13.13
C ASN A 122 -3.81 0.91 -13.01
N ALA A 123 -4.92 1.31 -12.38
CA ALA A 123 -5.28 2.72 -12.23
C ALA A 123 -4.42 3.40 -11.17
N GLY A 124 -4.03 4.65 -11.44
CA GLY A 124 -3.28 5.51 -10.52
C GLY A 124 -2.10 4.82 -9.87
N LEU A 125 -2.10 4.75 -8.52
CA LEU A 125 -1.04 4.15 -7.72
C LEU A 125 -0.77 2.67 -8.07
N TRP A 126 -1.73 1.96 -8.67
CA TRP A 126 -1.59 0.55 -9.04
C TRP A 126 -0.89 0.36 -10.38
N GLY A 127 -0.80 1.40 -11.21
CA GLY A 127 -0.07 1.40 -12.48
C GLY A 127 1.34 1.97 -12.39
N LEU A 128 1.78 2.33 -11.18
CA LEU A 128 3.19 2.65 -10.97
C LEU A 128 4.00 1.39 -11.27
N ASP A 129 4.85 1.45 -12.28
CA ASP A 129 5.91 0.48 -12.45
C ASP A 129 6.63 0.40 -11.10
N VAL A 130 6.63 -0.79 -10.50
CA VAL A 130 7.50 -1.10 -9.38
C VAL A 130 8.93 -1.13 -9.94
N LYS A 131 9.46 0.04 -10.31
CA LYS A 131 10.88 0.27 -10.13
C LYS A 131 11.05 0.19 -8.63
N GLU A 132 11.35 -1.02 -8.17
CA GLU A 132 11.78 -1.27 -6.81
C GLU A 132 12.79 -0.18 -6.48
N GLU A 133 12.35 0.86 -5.77
CA GLU A 133 13.26 1.71 -5.03
C GLU A 133 13.80 0.81 -3.94
N LYS A 134 14.88 0.11 -4.30
CA LYS A 134 15.85 -0.45 -3.37
C LYS A 134 16.38 0.73 -2.57
N SER A 135 15.61 1.12 -1.57
CA SER A 135 16.07 1.93 -0.46
C SER A 135 17.37 1.29 0.03
N ALA A 136 18.42 2.10 -0.02
CA ALA A 136 19.76 1.72 0.32
C ALA A 136 19.84 1.37 1.81
N SER A 137 19.63 0.10 2.15
CA SER A 137 20.18 -0.62 3.31
C SER A 137 19.67 -2.07 3.27
N SER A 138 20.28 -3.00 2.56
CA SER A 138 21.50 -3.69 2.99
C SER A 138 21.95 -4.62 1.85
N ASN A 139 23.23 -4.60 1.51
CA ASN A 139 23.86 -5.63 0.67
C ASN A 139 24.01 -6.95 1.46
N ALA A 140 22.88 -7.54 1.82
CA ALA A 140 22.71 -8.92 2.28
C ALA A 140 21.20 -9.19 2.09
N THR A 141 20.71 -10.02 1.17
CA THR A 141 21.14 -11.36 0.83
C THR A 141 20.32 -11.72 -0.41
N LEU A 142 20.94 -11.92 -1.57
CA LEU A 142 20.26 -12.53 -2.72
C LEU A 142 20.88 -13.88 -3.10
N PHE A 143 21.55 -14.50 -2.14
CA PHE A 143 22.14 -15.83 -2.27
C PHE A 143 21.61 -16.68 -1.14
N SER A 144 20.71 -17.59 -1.48
CA SER A 144 20.13 -18.54 -0.54
C SER A 144 21.14 -19.62 -0.14
N TYR A 145 22.25 -19.75 -0.87
CA TYR A 145 23.25 -20.79 -0.62
C TYR A 145 24.70 -20.30 -0.85
N ILE A 146 25.60 -20.72 0.05
CA ILE A 146 27.03 -20.48 0.01
C ILE A 146 27.74 -21.82 -0.20
N GLY A 147 28.34 -21.99 -1.37
CA GLY A 147 29.21 -23.09 -1.76
C GLY A 147 30.69 -22.87 -1.39
N ASN A 148 31.40 -23.95 -1.13
CA ASN A 148 32.86 -23.97 -1.04
C ASN A 148 33.43 -24.65 -2.29
N LYS A 149 34.19 -23.91 -3.11
CA LYS A 149 34.71 -24.40 -4.40
C LYS A 149 35.64 -25.61 -4.28
N ASN A 150 36.30 -25.78 -3.12
CA ASN A 150 37.25 -26.87 -2.87
C ASN A 150 36.54 -28.14 -2.41
N SER A 151 35.62 -28.03 -1.44
CA SER A 151 34.91 -29.20 -0.92
C SER A 151 33.67 -29.57 -1.74
N LYS A 152 33.30 -28.73 -2.71
CA LYS A 152 32.05 -28.83 -3.49
C LYS A 152 30.82 -29.03 -2.62
N LYS A 153 30.79 -28.39 -1.45
CA LYS A 153 29.63 -28.42 -0.54
C LYS A 153 28.98 -27.06 -0.49
N PHE A 154 27.66 -27.02 -0.45
CA PHE A 154 26.91 -25.79 -0.27
C PHE A 154 26.08 -25.82 1.02
N HIS A 155 25.85 -24.62 1.55
CA HIS A 155 25.35 -24.36 2.88
C HIS A 155 24.32 -23.22 2.84
N LEU A 156 23.39 -23.19 3.78
CA LEU A 156 22.60 -21.97 4.03
C LEU A 156 23.50 -20.86 4.65
N PRO A 157 23.17 -19.56 4.48
CA PRO A 157 23.97 -18.45 5.00
C PRO A 157 24.15 -18.45 6.53
N ASP A 158 23.20 -19.03 7.25
CA ASP A 158 23.19 -19.17 8.71
C ASP A 158 24.01 -20.37 9.22
N CYS A 159 24.43 -21.27 8.33
CA CYS A 159 25.17 -22.47 8.69
C CYS A 159 26.52 -22.15 9.33
N GLN A 160 26.83 -22.80 10.46
CA GLN A 160 28.11 -22.67 11.17
C GLN A 160 29.33 -22.95 10.28
N TRP A 161 29.19 -23.86 9.31
CA TRP A 161 30.25 -24.22 8.38
C TRP A 161 30.42 -23.19 7.26
N ALA A 162 29.34 -22.51 6.84
CA ALA A 162 29.40 -21.44 5.85
C ALA A 162 30.27 -20.27 6.33
N LYS A 163 30.18 -19.93 7.61
CA LYS A 163 30.98 -18.87 8.26
C LYS A 163 32.48 -19.15 8.23
N LYS A 164 32.87 -20.44 8.21
CA LYS A 164 34.27 -20.90 8.19
C LYS A 164 34.85 -21.02 6.78
N ILE A 165 34.06 -20.81 5.72
CA ILE A 165 34.56 -20.83 4.35
C ILE A 165 35.41 -19.57 4.14
N ALA A 166 36.68 -19.75 3.76
CA ALA A 166 37.55 -18.62 3.40
C ALA A 166 36.93 -17.82 2.24
N PRO A 167 36.98 -16.48 2.25
CA PRO A 167 36.32 -15.64 1.24
C PRO A 167 36.64 -16.05 -0.21
N GLY A 168 37.92 -16.33 -0.51
CA GLY A 168 38.36 -16.75 -1.85
C GLY A 168 37.85 -18.13 -2.30
N ASN A 169 37.26 -18.92 -1.39
CA ASN A 169 36.70 -20.24 -1.68
C ASN A 169 35.16 -20.24 -1.75
N ARG A 170 34.51 -19.09 -1.51
CA ARG A 170 33.05 -18.98 -1.55
C ARG A 170 32.54 -18.89 -2.99
N VAL A 171 31.50 -19.66 -3.28
CA VAL A 171 30.68 -19.57 -4.48
C VAL A 171 29.25 -19.37 -4.02
N TYR A 172 28.48 -18.54 -4.70
CA TYR A 172 27.14 -18.19 -4.24
C TYR A 172 26.10 -18.66 -5.24
N PHE A 173 25.03 -19.28 -4.73
CA PHE A 173 23.92 -19.77 -5.55
C PHE A 173 22.61 -19.15 -5.07
N LYS A 174 21.72 -18.91 -6.03
CA LYS A 174 20.39 -18.38 -5.74
C LYS A 174 19.40 -19.50 -5.44
N LEU A 175 19.57 -20.63 -6.13
CA LEU A 175 18.70 -21.80 -6.03
C LEU A 175 19.49 -23.05 -5.66
N ARG A 176 18.83 -23.98 -4.98
CA ARG A 176 19.41 -25.26 -4.58
C ARG A 176 19.84 -26.08 -5.79
N ASP A 177 18.98 -26.15 -6.80
CA ASP A 177 19.21 -26.93 -8.02
C ASP A 177 20.37 -26.37 -8.85
N GLU A 178 20.64 -25.07 -8.76
CA GLU A 178 21.79 -24.44 -9.39
C GLU A 178 23.09 -24.98 -8.78
N ALA A 179 23.17 -25.05 -7.45
CA ALA A 179 24.30 -25.61 -6.73
C ALA A 179 24.52 -27.10 -7.10
N ILE A 180 23.44 -27.88 -7.15
CA ILE A 180 23.50 -29.30 -7.50
C ILE A 180 23.95 -29.50 -8.95
N LYS A 181 23.39 -28.75 -9.91
CA LYS A 181 23.81 -28.79 -11.31
C LYS A 181 25.27 -28.35 -11.49
N ALA A 182 25.75 -27.43 -10.66
CA ALA A 182 27.14 -27.02 -10.60
C ALA A 182 28.08 -28.04 -9.90
N GLY A 183 27.54 -29.20 -9.50
CA GLY A 183 28.28 -30.29 -8.87
C GLY A 183 28.53 -30.12 -7.37
N TYR A 184 27.71 -29.31 -6.69
CA TYR A 184 27.81 -29.10 -5.25
C TYR A 184 26.79 -29.95 -4.48
N GLU A 185 27.23 -30.51 -3.37
CA GLU A 185 26.40 -31.32 -2.48
C GLU A 185 25.91 -30.52 -1.26
N PRO A 186 24.67 -30.76 -0.79
CA PRO A 186 24.14 -30.08 0.38
C PRO A 186 24.89 -30.50 1.64
N CYS A 187 25.11 -29.55 2.55
CA CYS A 187 25.69 -29.83 3.85
C CYS A 187 24.81 -30.76 4.69
N LYS A 188 25.36 -31.89 5.15
CA LYS A 188 24.64 -32.87 6.00
C LYS A 188 24.11 -32.30 7.32
N VAL A 189 24.73 -31.22 7.84
CA VAL A 189 24.41 -30.63 9.16
C VAL A 189 23.26 -29.63 9.09
N GLY A 190 23.16 -28.86 8.00
CA GLY A 190 22.12 -27.84 7.83
C GLY A 190 20.89 -28.30 7.04
N LYS A 191 20.93 -29.51 6.45
CA LYS A 191 20.01 -30.01 5.41
C LYS A 191 19.49 -28.90 4.44
N PRO A 192 20.39 -28.19 3.73
CA PRO A 192 20.02 -27.18 2.74
C PRO A 192 19.30 -27.73 1.49
#